data_AF-A0A840QIV1-F1
#
_entry.id   AF-A0A840QIV1-F1
#
_cell.length_a   1.000
_cell.length_b   1.000
_cell.length_c   1.000
_cell.angle_alpha   90.00
_cell.angle_beta   90.00
_cell.angle_gamma   90.00
#
_symmetry.space_group_name_H-M   'P 1'
#
loop_
_entity.id
_entity.type
_entity.pdbx_description
1 polymer ?
#
loop_
_entity_poly.entity_id
_entity_poly.type
_entity_poly.pdbx_seq_one_letter_code
_entity_poly.pdbx_strand_id
1 'polypeptide(L)'
;MSDREQVEVTMQALIDAAKGLNAVIDDMSDHGLQGVDDLGSDSAAYGHDRLAGAVRGFAEGWSYGLSVLVRDATGLSESLAESAETYAEAEHISVEEFMKRR
;
A
#
# COMPACT_ATOMS: atom_id res chain seq x y z
N MET A 1 29.91 -11.47 -9.17
CA MET A 1 28.78 -10.63 -9.61
C MET A 1 29.33 -9.42 -10.32
N SER A 2 28.88 -9.17 -11.54
CA SER A 2 29.19 -7.94 -12.28
C SER A 2 28.33 -6.78 -11.77
N ASP A 3 28.75 -5.51 -11.94
CA ASP A 3 27.95 -4.33 -11.55
C ASP A 3 26.55 -4.37 -12.19
N ARG A 4 26.47 -4.78 -13.46
CA ARG A 4 25.19 -4.98 -14.18
C ARG A 4 24.26 -5.98 -13.48
N GLU A 5 24.81 -7.08 -12.98
CA GLU A 5 24.04 -8.13 -12.31
C GLU A 5 23.49 -7.62 -10.97
N GLN A 6 24.22 -6.74 -10.28
CA GLN A 6 23.72 -6.06 -9.07
C GLN A 6 22.57 -5.09 -9.39
N VAL A 7 22.67 -4.35 -10.49
CA VAL A 7 21.61 -3.42 -10.91
C VAL A 7 20.34 -4.18 -11.28
N GLU A 8 20.45 -5.27 -12.03
CA GLU A 8 19.30 -6.12 -12.40
C GLU A 8 18.61 -6.72 -11.16
N VAL A 9 19.38 -7.23 -10.18
CA VAL A 9 18.81 -7.74 -8.91
C VAL A 9 18.13 -6.62 -8.10
N THR A 10 18.77 -5.45 -8.04
CA THR A 10 18.22 -4.29 -7.31
C THR A 10 16.92 -3.80 -7.94
N MET A 11 16.88 -3.69 -9.27
CA MET A 11 15.69 -3.29 -10.02
C MET A 11 14.53 -4.27 -9.80
N GLN A 12 14.80 -5.57 -9.83
CA GLN A 12 13.79 -6.59 -9.53
C GLN A 12 13.24 -6.42 -8.09
N ALA A 13 14.11 -6.22 -7.11
CA ALA A 13 13.70 -6.04 -5.73
C ALA A 13 12.80 -4.81 -5.53
N LEU A 14 13.10 -3.70 -6.23
CA LEU A 14 12.29 -2.49 -6.20
C LEU A 14 10.89 -2.72 -6.81
N ILE A 15 10.82 -3.39 -7.96
CA ILE A 15 9.56 -3.73 -8.63
C ILE A 15 8.70 -4.65 -7.76
N ASP A 16 9.31 -5.68 -7.17
CA ASP A 16 8.60 -6.63 -6.32
C ASP A 16 8.11 -5.96 -5.03
N ALA A 17 8.89 -5.06 -4.45
CA ALA A 17 8.49 -4.27 -3.28
C ALA A 17 7.31 -3.35 -3.60
N ALA A 18 7.34 -2.61 -4.73
CA ALA A 18 6.23 -1.76 -5.15
C ALA A 18 4.95 -2.57 -5.39
N LYS A 19 5.05 -3.72 -6.06
CA LYS A 19 3.91 -4.62 -6.27
C LYS A 19 3.34 -5.16 -4.95
N GLY A 20 4.21 -5.57 -4.03
CA GLY A 20 3.81 -6.04 -2.71
C GLY A 20 3.05 -4.98 -1.92
N LEU A 21 3.53 -3.72 -1.96
CA LEU A 21 2.85 -2.60 -1.33
C LEU A 21 1.48 -2.33 -1.96
N ASN A 22 1.38 -2.34 -3.29
CA ASN A 22 0.09 -2.15 -3.97
C ASN A 22 -0.93 -3.22 -3.58
N ALA A 23 -0.51 -4.49 -3.49
CA ALA A 23 -1.39 -5.57 -3.05
C ALA A 23 -1.90 -5.38 -1.61
N VAL A 24 -1.05 -4.87 -0.70
CA VAL A 24 -1.45 -4.56 0.68
C VAL A 24 -2.39 -3.35 0.72
N ILE A 25 -2.15 -2.33 -0.10
CA ILE A 25 -3.01 -1.15 -0.22
C ILE A 25 -4.41 -1.54 -0.70
N ASP A 26 -4.49 -2.42 -1.71
CA ASP A 26 -5.74 -2.93 -2.25
C ASP A 26 -6.52 -3.70 -1.17
N ASP A 27 -5.85 -4.63 -0.46
CA ASP A 27 -6.45 -5.40 0.64
C ASP A 27 -6.96 -4.49 1.78
N MET A 28 -6.17 -3.48 2.15
CA MET A 28 -6.57 -2.51 3.17
C MET A 28 -7.75 -1.63 2.73
N SER A 29 -7.81 -1.26 1.46
CA SER A 29 -8.89 -0.43 0.91
C SER A 29 -10.20 -1.21 0.81
N ASP A 30 -10.14 -2.47 0.41
CA ASP A 30 -11.31 -3.33 0.23
C ASP A 30 -11.88 -3.85 1.56
N HIS A 31 -11.02 -4.17 2.55
CA HIS A 31 -11.45 -4.84 3.78
C HIS A 31 -11.29 -3.99 5.05
N GLY A 32 -10.26 -3.14 5.11
CA GLY A 32 -9.91 -2.41 6.32
C GLY A 32 -10.83 -1.23 6.63
N LEU A 33 -11.28 -0.52 5.58
CA LEU A 33 -12.13 0.67 5.71
C LEU A 33 -13.61 0.31 5.87
N GLN A 34 -14.14 -0.59 5.03
CA GLN A 34 -15.55 -0.97 5.07
C GLN A 34 -15.95 -1.67 6.37
N GLY A 35 -15.14 -2.64 6.83
CA GLY A 35 -15.51 -3.46 7.99
C GLY A 35 -15.61 -2.68 9.30
N VAL A 36 -14.90 -1.55 9.41
CA VAL A 36 -14.88 -0.73 10.64
C VAL A 36 -15.87 0.43 10.57
N ASP A 37 -16.11 1.01 9.39
CA ASP A 37 -17.17 2.00 9.20
C ASP A 37 -18.56 1.40 9.52
N ASP A 38 -18.78 0.12 9.16
CA ASP A 38 -20.02 -0.60 9.50
C ASP A 38 -20.25 -0.69 11.01
N LEU A 39 -19.20 -0.88 11.81
CA LEU A 39 -19.27 -0.89 13.29
C LEU A 39 -19.64 0.48 13.86
N GLY A 40 -19.24 1.57 13.21
CA GLY A 40 -19.53 2.93 13.67
C GLY A 40 -20.96 3.41 13.35
N SER A 41 -21.64 2.75 12.40
CA SER A 41 -22.85 3.26 11.75
C SER A 41 -24.15 3.04 12.52
N ASP A 42 -24.31 1.90 13.20
CA ASP A 42 -25.56 1.55 13.90
C ASP A 42 -25.45 1.70 15.43
N SER A 43 -25.54 2.95 15.89
CA SER A 43 -25.55 3.24 17.32
C SER A 43 -26.69 2.55 18.11
N ALA A 44 -27.80 2.19 17.45
CA ALA A 44 -28.95 1.55 18.08
C ALA A 44 -28.68 0.06 18.40
N ALA A 45 -27.75 -0.58 17.68
CA ALA A 45 -27.35 -1.96 17.92
C ALA A 45 -26.66 -2.19 19.29
N TYR A 46 -26.10 -1.14 19.90
CA TYR A 46 -25.30 -1.25 21.12
C TYR A 46 -26.10 -1.13 22.42
N GLY A 47 -27.36 -0.70 22.36
CA GLY A 47 -28.26 -0.60 23.53
C GLY A 47 -27.83 0.38 24.63
N HIS A 48 -26.68 1.06 24.49
CA HIS A 48 -26.15 2.00 25.47
C HIS A 48 -25.32 3.11 24.81
N ASP A 49 -25.70 4.37 25.00
CA ASP A 49 -25.12 5.53 24.32
C ASP A 49 -23.60 5.65 24.49
N ARG A 50 -23.08 5.40 25.69
CA ARG A 50 -21.62 5.44 25.93
C ARG A 50 -20.85 4.39 25.14
N LEU A 51 -21.42 3.19 24.96
CA LEU A 51 -20.79 2.13 24.19
C LEU A 51 -20.82 2.47 22.71
N ALA A 52 -21.98 2.92 22.21
CA ALA A 52 -22.11 3.41 20.84
C ALA A 52 -21.13 4.56 20.53
N GLY A 53 -20.96 5.49 21.47
CA GLY A 53 -19.99 6.58 21.33
C GLY A 53 -18.53 6.10 21.30
N ALA A 54 -18.17 5.13 22.15
CA ALA A 54 -16.83 4.56 22.17
C ALA A 54 -16.51 3.78 20.88
N VAL A 55 -17.47 2.97 20.39
CA VAL A 55 -17.29 2.22 19.13
C VAL A 55 -17.17 3.16 17.94
N ARG A 56 -17.97 4.23 17.89
CA ARG A 56 -17.86 5.25 16.84
C ARG A 56 -16.51 5.95 16.86
N GLY A 57 -16.04 6.38 18.04
CA GLY A 57 -14.73 7.02 18.16
C GLY A 57 -13.57 6.09 17.76
N PHE A 58 -13.69 4.79 18.08
CA PHE A 58 -12.76 3.78 17.58
C PHE A 58 -12.81 3.68 16.06
N ALA A 59 -14.01 3.59 15.48
CA ALA A 59 -14.19 3.45 14.04
C ALA A 59 -13.63 4.65 13.27
N GLU A 60 -13.95 5.88 13.70
CA GLU A 60 -13.44 7.11 13.11
C GLU A 60 -11.91 7.18 13.18
N GLY A 61 -11.32 6.88 14.34
CA GLY A 61 -9.87 6.88 14.52
C GLY A 61 -9.15 5.81 13.69
N TRP A 62 -9.76 4.63 13.56
CA TRP A 62 -9.25 3.54 12.75
C TRP A 62 -9.30 3.86 11.26
N SER A 63 -10.44 4.29 10.74
CA SER A 63 -10.60 4.67 9.33
C SER A 63 -9.67 5.82 8.95
N TYR A 64 -9.53 6.82 9.84
CA TYR A 64 -8.53 7.88 9.65
C TYR A 64 -7.10 7.33 9.61
N GLY A 65 -6.70 6.52 10.59
CA GLY A 65 -5.37 5.93 10.66
C GLY A 65 -5.02 5.09 9.45
N LEU A 66 -5.95 4.23 9.01
CA LEU A 66 -5.80 3.44 7.78
C LEU A 66 -5.67 4.32 6.54
N SER A 67 -6.47 5.39 6.41
CA SER A 67 -6.37 6.30 5.27
C SER A 67 -4.99 6.96 5.16
N VAL A 68 -4.39 7.32 6.29
CA VAL A 68 -3.04 7.89 6.34
C VAL A 68 -2.00 6.83 5.96
N LEU A 69 -2.11 5.61 6.49
CA LEU A 69 -1.21 4.51 6.16
C LEU A 69 -1.27 4.16 4.67
N VAL A 70 -2.47 4.07 4.09
CA VAL A 70 -2.65 3.81 2.65
C VAL A 70 -1.98 4.90 1.83
N ARG A 71 -2.22 6.18 2.14
CA ARG A 71 -1.59 7.30 1.42
C ARG A 71 -0.07 7.22 1.47
N ASP A 72 0.50 6.98 2.65
CA ASP A 72 1.94 6.94 2.83
C ASP A 72 2.56 5.72 2.12
N ALA A 73 1.86 4.57 2.14
CA ALA A 73 2.24 3.38 1.39
C ALA A 73 2.19 3.58 -0.13
N THR A 74 1.18 4.31 -0.64
CA THR A 74 1.10 4.68 -2.06
C THR A 74 2.32 5.51 -2.47
N GLY A 75 2.67 6.54 -1.70
CA GLY A 75 3.84 7.38 -2.01
C GLY A 75 5.16 6.60 -1.97
N LEU A 76 5.28 5.62 -1.05
CA LEU A 76 6.45 4.74 -1.02
C LEU A 76 6.49 3.81 -2.23
N SER A 77 5.36 3.22 -2.64
CA SER A 77 5.25 2.37 -3.81
C SER A 77 5.64 3.11 -5.10
N GLU A 78 5.15 4.33 -5.27
CA GLU A 78 5.52 5.22 -6.38
C GLU A 78 7.02 5.51 -6.41
N SER A 79 7.61 5.84 -5.26
CA SER A 79 9.05 6.11 -5.14
C SER A 79 9.92 4.89 -5.49
N LEU A 80 9.45 3.68 -5.14
CA LEU A 80 10.13 2.43 -5.51
C LEU A 80 10.05 2.16 -7.01
N ALA A 81 8.89 2.43 -7.62
CA ALA A 81 8.71 2.32 -9.07
C ALA A 81 9.61 3.31 -9.82
N GLU A 82 9.65 4.59 -9.40
CA GLU A 82 10.53 5.62 -9.97
C GLU A 82 12.01 5.26 -9.82
N SER A 83 12.39 4.69 -8.67
CA SER A 83 13.75 4.18 -8.47
C SER A 83 14.09 3.05 -9.45
N ALA A 84 13.16 2.13 -9.69
CA ALA A 84 13.35 1.05 -10.67
C ALA A 84 13.49 1.60 -12.09
N GLU A 85 12.70 2.61 -12.46
CA GLU A 85 12.81 3.31 -13.74
C GLU A 85 14.19 3.98 -13.90
N THR A 86 14.66 4.68 -12.87
CA THR A 86 15.99 5.32 -12.87
C THR A 86 17.10 4.30 -13.09
N TYR A 87 17.03 3.13 -12.45
CA TYR A 87 18.01 2.06 -12.69
C TYR A 87 17.90 1.46 -14.09
N ALA A 88 16.68 1.33 -14.65
CA ALA A 88 16.48 0.83 -16.00
C ALA A 88 17.09 1.78 -17.04
N GLU A 89 16.87 3.09 -16.89
CA GLU A 89 17.45 4.13 -17.74
C GLU A 89 18.98 4.10 -17.72
N ALA A 90 19.58 3.91 -16.54
CA ALA A 90 21.03 3.77 -16.38
C ALA A 90 21.59 2.54 -17.13
N GLU A 91 20.80 1.47 -17.25
CA GLU A 91 21.13 0.25 -18.01
C GLU A 91 20.71 0.34 -19.48
N HIS A 92 20.20 1.48 -19.94
CA HIS A 92 19.68 1.70 -21.28
C HIS A 92 18.59 0.70 -21.70
N ILE A 93 17.76 0.29 -20.75
CA ILE A 93 16.58 -0.56 -20.96
C ILE A 93 15.35 0.12 -20.34
N SER A 94 14.13 -0.35 -20.65
CA SER A 94 12.94 0.04 -19.88
C SER A 94 12.61 -1.01 -18.82
N VAL A 95 11.85 -0.63 -17.79
CA VAL A 95 11.29 -1.58 -16.81
C VAL A 95 10.44 -2.64 -17.53
N GLU A 96 9.67 -2.24 -18.54
CA GLU A 96 8.86 -3.19 -19.32
C GLU A 96 9.72 -4.19 -20.11
N GLU A 97 10.82 -3.73 -20.70
CA GLU A 97 11.77 -4.59 -21.40
C GLU A 97 12.50 -5.52 -20.43
N PHE A 98 12.93 -5.01 -19.27
CA PHE A 98 13.52 -5.79 -18.20
C PHE A 98 12.58 -6.93 -17.76
N MET A 99 11.31 -6.62 -17.55
CA MET A 99 10.29 -7.59 -17.12
C MET A 99 9.94 -8.63 -18.20
N LYS A 100 10.08 -8.31 -19.49
CA LYS A 100 9.84 -9.25 -20.61
C LYS A 100 10.97 -10.26 -20.83
N ARG A 101 12.18 -9.96 -20.36
CA ARG A 101 13.38 -10.80 -20.55
C ARG A 101 13.50 -11.92 -19.52
N ARG A 102 12.60 -11.94 -18.53
CA ARG A 102 12.50 -12.91 -17.43
C ARG A 102 11.27 -13.78 -17.61
#